data_AF-A0A4Q2JBL3-F1
#
_entry.id   AF-A0A4Q2JBL3-F1
#
_cell.length_a   1.000
_cell.length_b   1.000
_cell.length_c   1.000
_cell.angle_alpha   90.00
_cell.angle_beta   90.00
_cell.angle_gamma   90.00
#
_symmetry.space_group_name_H-M   'P 1'
#
loop_
_entity.id
_entity.type
_entity.pdbx_description
1 polymer ?
#
loop_
_entity_poly.entity_id
_entity_poly.type
_entity_poly.pdbx_seq_one_letter_code
_entity_poly.pdbx_strand_id
1 'polypeptide(L)'
;MTDSTRPAAPDLRRWPSDPAQFADTTLCPACFSRLLGVTCDVCGLRLDVAAATDLLAAGVRVRDAEADRQSIITRMRAEQAPPAVASVPSSAGAGSASSLGVPIAAPPP
;
A
#
# COMPACT_ATOMS: atom_id res chain seq x y z
N MET A 1 -27.58 -35.62 5.79
CA MET A 1 -26.91 -35.09 4.59
C MET A 1 -26.18 -33.83 5.02
N THR A 2 -24.89 -33.79 4.73
CA THR A 2 -23.87 -32.98 5.40
C THR A 2 -24.03 -31.47 5.20
N ASP A 3 -23.94 -30.80 6.34
CA ASP A 3 -23.68 -29.38 6.55
C ASP A 3 -22.62 -28.87 5.56
N SER A 4 -22.99 -27.88 4.74
CA SER A 4 -22.08 -27.17 3.84
C SER A 4 -21.72 -25.81 4.45
N THR A 5 -21.25 -25.80 5.69
CA THR A 5 -20.55 -24.65 6.23
C THR A 5 -19.16 -24.61 5.59
N ARG A 6 -19.09 -24.04 4.38
CA ARG A 6 -17.84 -23.61 3.77
C ARG A 6 -17.19 -22.64 4.76
N PRO A 7 -15.99 -22.92 5.30
CA PRO A 7 -15.31 -21.94 6.14
C PRO A 7 -15.07 -20.68 5.30
N ALA A 8 -15.54 -19.53 5.80
CA ALA A 8 -15.27 -18.24 5.20
C ALA A 8 -13.74 -18.13 5.01
N ALA A 9 -13.30 -17.98 3.76
CA ALA A 9 -11.88 -17.80 3.47
C ALA A 9 -11.34 -16.68 4.37
N PRO A 10 -10.13 -16.81 4.93
CA PRO A 10 -9.58 -15.78 5.80
C PRO A 10 -9.61 -14.47 5.03
N ASP A 11 -10.37 -13.50 5.55
CA ASP A 11 -10.58 -12.17 4.99
C ASP A 11 -9.29 -11.35 5.15
N LEU A 12 -8.23 -11.81 4.48
CA LEU A 12 -7.02 -11.06 4.28
C LEU A 12 -7.40 -9.97 3.30
N ARG A 13 -7.75 -8.79 3.84
CA ARG A 13 -7.88 -7.55 3.09
C ARG A 13 -6.70 -7.48 2.11
N ARG A 14 -6.96 -7.74 0.82
CA ARG A 14 -5.94 -7.65 -0.20
C ARG A 14 -5.62 -6.18 -0.39
N TRP A 15 -4.36 -5.82 -0.17
CA TRP A 15 -3.85 -4.51 -0.53
C TRP A 15 -3.12 -4.65 -1.87
N PRO A 16 -3.48 -3.87 -2.92
CA PRO A 16 -2.82 -3.94 -4.21
C PRO A 16 -1.42 -3.34 -4.12
N SER A 17 -0.53 -3.76 -5.02
CA SER A 17 0.83 -3.18 -5.11
C SER A 17 0.82 -1.75 -5.65
N ASP A 18 -0.25 -1.36 -6.36
CA ASP A 18 -0.47 -0.01 -6.87
C ASP A 18 -1.82 0.52 -6.36
N PRO A 19 -1.84 1.63 -5.58
CA PRO A 19 -3.07 2.27 -5.11
C PRO A 19 -4.05 2.68 -6.22
N ALA A 20 -3.57 2.90 -7.45
CA ALA A 20 -4.45 3.20 -8.58
C ALA A 20 -5.49 2.10 -8.83
N GLN A 21 -5.18 0.86 -8.48
CA GLN A 21 -6.07 -0.30 -8.64
C GLN A 21 -7.35 -0.20 -7.79
N PHE A 22 -7.37 0.60 -6.72
CA PHE A 22 -8.60 0.83 -5.93
C PHE A 22 -9.66 1.64 -6.71
N ALA A 23 -9.24 2.42 -7.70
CA ALA A 23 -10.13 3.25 -8.53
C ALA A 23 -10.29 2.69 -9.95
N ASP A 24 -9.68 1.54 -10.26
CA ASP A 24 -9.74 0.91 -11.56
C ASP A 24 -11.03 0.09 -11.71
N THR A 25 -11.97 0.62 -12.49
CA THR A 25 -13.26 -0.02 -12.74
C THR A 25 -13.18 -1.27 -13.64
N THR A 26 -12.01 -1.56 -14.20
CA THR A 26 -11.74 -2.80 -14.94
C THR A 26 -11.30 -3.96 -14.03
N LEU A 27 -11.08 -3.70 -12.73
CA LEU A 27 -10.66 -4.68 -11.74
C LEU A 27 -11.74 -4.91 -10.67
N CYS A 28 -11.79 -6.13 -10.14
CA CYS A 28 -12.66 -6.44 -9.00
C CYS A 28 -12.14 -5.73 -7.75
N PRO A 29 -12.95 -4.93 -7.05
CA PRO A 29 -12.49 -4.15 -5.90
C PRO A 29 -12.14 -5.00 -4.67
N ALA A 30 -12.52 -6.29 -4.65
CA ALA A 30 -12.18 -7.19 -3.54
C ALA A 30 -10.92 -8.03 -3.81
N CYS A 31 -10.74 -8.54 -5.03
CA CYS A 31 -9.67 -9.50 -5.33
C CYS A 31 -8.68 -9.04 -6.41
N PHE A 32 -8.95 -7.90 -7.06
CA PHE A 32 -8.17 -7.27 -8.12
C PHE A 32 -7.98 -8.12 -9.39
N SER A 33 -8.83 -9.13 -9.61
CA SER A 33 -8.90 -9.80 -10.91
C SER A 33 -9.58 -8.88 -11.94
N ARG A 34 -9.28 -9.07 -13.23
CA ARG A 34 -10.03 -8.38 -14.30
C ARG A 34 -11.52 -8.70 -14.23
N LEU A 35 -12.36 -7.69 -14.46
CA LEU A 35 -13.80 -7.82 -14.59
C LEU A 35 -14.17 -7.90 -16.07
N LEU A 36 -15.06 -8.85 -16.38
CA LEU A 36 -15.67 -9.01 -17.71
C LEU A 36 -17.19 -8.74 -17.67
N GLY A 37 -17.74 -8.42 -16.49
CA GLY A 37 -19.15 -8.17 -16.26
C GLY A 37 -19.42 -7.63 -14.86
N VAL A 38 -20.70 -7.57 -14.46
CA VAL A 38 -21.14 -7.03 -13.17
C VAL A 38 -20.91 -7.98 -11.98
N THR A 39 -20.58 -9.24 -12.24
CA THR A 39 -20.21 -10.23 -11.23
C THR A 39 -18.77 -10.66 -11.48
N CYS A 40 -17.97 -10.71 -10.43
CA CYS A 40 -16.59 -11.20 -10.53
C CYS A 40 -16.56 -12.72 -10.62
N ASP A 41 -16.02 -13.28 -11.71
CA ASP A 41 -15.89 -14.74 -11.89
C ASP A 41 -14.89 -15.40 -10.94
N VAL A 42 -14.05 -14.62 -10.26
CA VAL A 42 -13.01 -15.13 -9.34
C VAL A 42 -13.53 -15.23 -7.91
N CYS A 43 -14.11 -14.15 -7.37
CA CYS A 43 -14.55 -14.09 -5.97
C CYS A 43 -16.07 -13.98 -5.80
N GLY A 44 -16.84 -13.90 -6.88
CA GLY A 44 -18.31 -13.86 -6.85
C GLY A 44 -18.90 -12.52 -6.42
N LEU A 45 -18.10 -11.47 -6.22
CA LEU A 45 -18.61 -10.15 -5.82
C LEU A 45 -19.52 -9.57 -6.91
N ARG A 46 -20.71 -9.13 -6.51
CA ARG A 46 -21.68 -8.45 -7.37
C ARG A 46 -21.54 -6.94 -7.26
N LEU A 47 -21.51 -6.27 -8.40
CA LEU A 47 -21.32 -4.83 -8.56
C LEU A 47 -22.57 -4.13 -9.12
N ASP A 48 -23.67 -4.86 -9.31
CA ASP A 48 -24.95 -4.33 -9.78
C ASP A 48 -25.83 -3.76 -8.65
N VAL A 49 -25.23 -3.48 -7.50
CA VAL A 49 -25.89 -2.93 -6.31
C VAL A 49 -25.39 -1.52 -6.03
N ALA A 50 -26.23 -0.68 -5.40
CA ALA A 50 -25.88 0.72 -5.10
C ALA A 50 -24.57 0.87 -4.29
N ALA A 51 -24.29 -0.07 -3.38
CA ALA A 51 -23.07 -0.11 -2.58
C ALA A 51 -21.78 -0.19 -3.42
N ALA A 52 -21.84 -0.61 -4.69
CA ALA A 52 -20.68 -0.62 -5.57
C ALA A 52 -20.18 0.79 -5.90
N THR A 53 -21.10 1.77 -6.03
CA THR A 53 -20.77 3.18 -6.23
C THR A 53 -20.09 3.75 -4.99
N ASP A 54 -20.61 3.43 -3.80
CA ASP A 54 -20.02 3.87 -2.54
C ASP A 54 -18.62 3.28 -2.34
N LEU A 55 -18.43 2.01 -2.73
CA LEU A 55 -17.14 1.33 -2.69
C LEU A 55 -16.14 1.96 -3.65
N LEU A 56 -16.55 2.29 -4.88
CA LEU A 56 -15.69 3.00 -5.84
C LEU A 56 -15.29 4.38 -5.31
N ALA A 57 -16.23 5.13 -4.75
CA ALA A 57 -15.94 6.42 -4.13
C ALA A 57 -14.95 6.29 -2.97
N ALA A 58 -15.07 5.23 -2.16
CA ALA A 58 -14.09 4.92 -1.12
C ALA A 58 -12.71 4.57 -1.70
N GLY A 59 -12.65 3.78 -2.77
CA GLY A 59 -11.41 3.44 -3.46
C GLY A 59 -10.67 4.66 -4.02
N VAL A 60 -11.40 5.61 -4.62
CA VAL A 60 -10.85 6.90 -5.07
C VAL A 60 -10.22 7.67 -3.91
N ARG A 61 -10.92 7.77 -2.76
CA ARG A 61 -10.37 8.44 -1.57
C ARG A 61 -9.10 7.77 -1.05
N VAL A 62 -9.00 6.44 -1.09
CA VAL A 62 -7.79 5.71 -0.69
C VAL A 62 -6.62 6.03 -1.62
N ARG A 63 -6.85 6.01 -2.94
CA ARG A 63 -5.84 6.37 -3.94
C ARG A 63 -5.31 7.79 -3.69
N ASP A 64 -6.21 8.75 -3.51
CA ASP A 64 -5.84 10.15 -3.32
C ASP A 64 -5.08 10.36 -2.00
N ALA A 65 -5.55 9.74 -0.92
CA ALA A 65 -4.87 9.79 0.38
C ALA A 65 -3.45 9.18 0.33
N GLU A 66 -3.23 8.11 -0.43
CA GLU A 66 -1.88 7.56 -0.59
C GLU A 66 -0.99 8.48 -1.42
N ALA A 67 -1.52 9.13 -2.46
CA ALA A 67 -0.78 10.14 -3.22
C ALA A 67 -0.34 11.31 -2.32
N ASP A 68 -1.24 11.81 -1.47
CA ASP A 68 -0.94 12.84 -0.49
C ASP A 68 0.14 12.39 0.51
N ARG A 69 0.04 11.15 1.00
CA ARG A 69 1.04 10.56 1.90
C ARG A 69 2.42 10.54 1.25
N GLN A 70 2.52 10.13 -0.01
CA GLN A 70 3.78 10.11 -0.76
C GLN A 70 4.35 11.52 -0.97
N SER A 71 3.50 12.52 -1.21
CA SER A 71 3.90 13.93 -1.30
C SER A 71 4.50 14.43 0.01
N ILE A 72 3.85 14.14 1.15
CA ILE A 72 4.36 14.51 2.48
C ILE A 72 5.73 13.87 2.76
N ILE A 73 5.87 12.57 2.49
CA ILE A 73 7.15 11.85 2.67
C ILE A 73 8.24 12.46 1.80
N THR A 74 7.91 12.82 0.56
CA THR A 74 8.85 13.46 -0.37
C THR A 74 9.33 14.79 0.19
N ARG A 75 8.42 15.64 0.70
CA ARG A 75 8.77 16.90 1.36
C ARG A 75 9.65 16.68 2.58
N MET A 76 9.28 15.74 3.46
CA MET A 76 10.09 15.42 4.65
C MET A 76 11.51 15.01 4.28
N ARG A 77 11.68 14.18 3.22
CA ARG A 77 13.00 13.77 2.75
C ARG A 77 13.81 14.95 2.20
N ALA A 78 13.17 15.91 1.52
CA ALA A 78 13.83 17.11 1.04
C ALA A 78 14.29 18.01 2.19
N GLU A 79 13.48 18.16 3.24
CA GLU A 79 13.82 18.92 4.46
C GLU A 79 14.95 18.26 5.26
N GLN A 80 15.00 16.93 5.27
CA GLN A 80 16.03 16.14 5.97
C GLN A 80 17.33 15.97 5.18
N ALA A 81 17.34 16.31 3.89
CA ALA A 81 18.54 16.20 3.08
C ALA A 81 19.62 17.12 3.68
N PRO A 82 20.81 16.59 4.04
CA PRO A 82 21.88 17.45 4.53
C PRO A 82 22.20 18.48 3.43
N PRO A 83 22.52 19.73 3.80
CA PRO A 83 23.01 20.69 2.82
C PRO A 83 24.18 20.04 2.11
N ALA A 84 24.09 19.94 0.78
CA ALA A 84 25.18 19.42 -0.03
C ALA A 84 26.39 20.28 0.28
N VAL A 85 27.28 19.75 1.14
CA VAL A 85 28.61 20.31 1.33
C VAL A 85 29.20 20.33 -0.06
N ALA A 86 29.36 21.53 -0.62
CA ALA A 86 30.00 21.70 -1.91
C ALA A 86 31.29 20.89 -1.84
N SER A 87 31.37 19.83 -2.64
CA SER A 87 32.53 18.97 -2.71
C SER A 87 33.69 19.81 -3.24
N VAL A 88 34.37 20.50 -2.32
CA VAL A 88 35.75 20.89 -2.53
C VAL A 88 36.48 19.58 -2.75
N PRO A 89 37.22 19.40 -3.86
CA PRO A 89 37.98 18.17 -4.08
C PRO A 89 38.98 18.03 -2.93
N SER A 90 38.66 17.15 -1.98
CA SER A 90 39.46 16.92 -0.79
C SER A 90 40.38 15.74 -1.08
N SER A 91 41.65 16.06 -1.32
CA SER A 91 42.73 15.10 -1.33
C SER A 91 42.76 14.32 -0.01
N ALA A 92 42.67 12.99 -0.11
CA ALA A 92 43.10 11.94 0.82
C ALA A 92 43.11 12.24 2.34
N GLY A 93 42.27 11.52 3.09
CA GLY A 93 42.41 11.35 4.54
C GLY A 93 41.47 10.29 5.09
N ALA A 94 42.03 9.16 5.53
CA ALA A 94 41.31 7.95 5.94
C ALA A 94 40.65 8.03 7.32
N GLY A 95 39.54 7.29 7.46
CA GLY A 95 39.15 6.62 8.70
C GLY A 95 38.17 7.36 9.61
N SER A 96 36.93 6.86 9.71
CA SER A 96 36.44 6.14 10.90
C SER A 96 34.94 5.91 10.78
N ALA A 97 34.51 4.65 10.70
CA ALA A 97 33.10 4.27 10.66
C ALA A 97 32.57 4.11 12.09
N SER A 98 31.64 4.98 12.49
CA SER A 98 30.85 4.79 13.72
C SER A 98 29.58 4.00 13.39
N SER A 99 29.57 2.73 13.80
CA SER A 99 28.38 1.87 13.76
C SER A 99 27.35 2.34 14.79
N LEU A 100 26.19 2.79 14.32
CA LEU A 100 25.00 3.00 15.15
C LEU A 100 24.36 1.63 15.44
N GLY A 101 24.62 1.10 16.64
CA GLY A 101 23.90 -0.04 17.18
C GLY A 101 22.51 0.38 17.67
N VAL A 102 21.47 -0.17 17.07
CA VAL A 102 20.08 -0.03 17.55
C VAL A 102 19.82 -1.10 18.63
N PRO A 103 19.42 -0.73 19.86
CA PRO A 103 19.06 -1.73 20.86
C PRO A 103 17.68 -2.33 20.55
N ILE A 104 17.65 -3.64 20.30
CA ILE A 104 16.41 -4.42 20.23
C ILE A 104 15.97 -4.72 21.67
N ALA A 105 14.84 -4.17 22.09
CA ALA A 105 14.18 -4.58 23.33
C ALA A 105 13.50 -5.94 23.13
N ALA A 106 13.78 -6.88 24.04
CA ALA A 106 13.16 -8.21 24.03
C ALA A 106 11.68 -8.14 24.46
N PRO A 107 10.79 -9.00 23.91
CA PRO A 107 9.40 -9.07 24.34
C PRO A 107 9.24 -9.74 25.72
N PRO A 108 8.20 -9.39 26.49
CA PRO A 108 7.90 -9.99 27.80
C PRO A 108 7.35 -11.43 27.71
N PRO A 109 7.41 -12.21 28.82
CA PRO A 109 7.04 -13.63 28.87
C PRO A 109 5.54 -13.91 28.71
#